data_AF-A0A0F9DCK7-F1
#
_entry.id   AF-A0A0F9DCK7-F1
#
_cell.length_a   1.000
_cell.length_b   1.000
_cell.length_c   1.000
_cell.angle_alpha   90.00
_cell.angle_beta   90.00
_cell.angle_gamma   90.00
#
_symmetry.space_group_name_H-M   'P 1'
#
loop_
_entity.id
_entity.type
_entity.pdbx_description
1 polymer ?
#
loop_
_entity_poly.entity_id
_entity_poly.type
_entity_poly.pdbx_seq_one_letter_code
_entity_poly.pdbx_strand_id
1 'polypeptide(L)'
;MKKERAIIIKDPRLRRVRNEFRILLKLWTSKVISDLLDKSIVYIENHEDGKLRENHNKISELKLNLELSICYCRSCGRDTLDMVYVPSMNQWICVECNSKRLYFAELREEILTEMTTMDIEDFLERLSGGEGVALSRFGSKCNGYEDSRRILDEMGIIKDIQDKFLELCGYYGGYCDCEILLNAAREF
;
A
#
# COMPACT_ATOMS: atom_id res chain seq x y z
N MET A 1 -2.46 -1.76 -21.17
CA MET A 1 -1.50 -0.67 -21.46
C MET A 1 -0.14 -1.07 -20.91
N LYS A 2 0.97 -0.86 -21.63
CA LYS A 2 2.30 -1.37 -21.21
C LYS A 2 3.19 -0.35 -20.48
N LYS A 3 2.87 0.94 -20.54
CA LYS A 3 3.66 2.03 -19.94
C LYS A 3 2.84 2.83 -18.94
N GLU A 4 3.51 3.38 -17.93
CA GLU A 4 2.91 4.33 -17.01
C GLU A 4 2.36 5.55 -17.75
N ARG A 5 1.26 6.13 -17.23
CA ARG A 5 0.67 7.35 -17.79
C ARG A 5 0.33 8.32 -16.68
N ALA A 6 0.94 9.50 -16.72
CA ALA A 6 0.62 10.59 -15.82
C ALA A 6 -0.41 11.54 -16.44
N ILE A 7 -1.38 11.99 -15.64
CA ILE A 7 -2.28 13.09 -15.98
C ILE A 7 -1.98 14.23 -15.01
N ILE A 8 -1.27 15.24 -15.52
CA ILE A 8 -0.82 16.41 -14.76
C ILE A 8 -1.53 17.64 -15.30
N ILE A 9 -2.36 18.26 -14.47
CA ILE A 9 -3.08 19.49 -14.84
C ILE A 9 -2.32 20.67 -14.23
N LYS A 10 -1.74 21.55 -15.05
CA LYS A 10 -1.01 22.73 -14.54
C LYS A 10 -1.92 23.89 -14.17
N ASP A 11 -3.02 24.09 -14.89
CA ASP A 11 -3.96 25.18 -14.67
C ASP A 11 -4.79 24.96 -13.38
N PRO A 12 -4.74 25.87 -12.39
CA PRO A 12 -5.52 25.79 -11.15
C PRO A 12 -7.05 25.77 -11.37
N ARG A 13 -7.56 26.39 -12.44
CA ARG A 13 -8.98 26.36 -12.80
C ARG A 13 -9.39 24.97 -13.25
N LEU A 14 -8.58 24.34 -14.10
CA LEU A 14 -8.83 22.96 -14.56
C LEU A 14 -8.64 21.94 -13.43
N ARG A 15 -7.73 22.18 -12.47
CA ARG A 15 -7.63 21.36 -11.25
C ARG A 15 -8.90 21.39 -10.43
N ARG A 16 -9.50 22.57 -10.25
CA ARG A 16 -10.81 22.72 -9.58
C ARG A 16 -11.88 21.92 -10.30
N VAL A 17 -12.01 22.11 -11.62
CA VAL A 17 -12.97 21.35 -12.44
C VAL A 17 -12.78 19.83 -12.26
N ARG A 18 -11.55 19.33 -12.37
CA ARG A 18 -11.24 17.91 -12.14
C ARG A 18 -11.67 17.45 -10.74
N ASN A 19 -11.36 18.20 -9.70
CA ASN A 19 -11.70 17.83 -8.32
C ASN A 19 -13.23 17.77 -8.13
N GLU A 20 -13.97 18.75 -8.65
CA GLU A 20 -15.44 18.73 -8.63
C GLU A 20 -16.01 17.53 -9.39
N PHE A 21 -15.47 17.20 -10.58
CA PHE A 21 -15.88 16.00 -11.31
C PHE A 21 -15.64 14.71 -10.51
N ARG A 22 -14.50 14.58 -9.83
CA ARG A 22 -14.22 13.44 -8.95
C ARG A 22 -15.22 13.36 -7.79
N ILE A 23 -15.57 14.49 -7.18
CA ILE A 23 -16.59 14.56 -6.13
C ILE A 23 -17.94 14.08 -6.67
N LEU A 24 -18.36 14.60 -7.83
CA LEU A 24 -19.62 14.21 -8.47
C LEU A 24 -19.68 12.71 -8.77
N LEU A 25 -18.60 12.13 -9.31
CA LEU A 25 -18.52 10.69 -9.57
C LEU A 25 -18.65 9.87 -8.29
N LYS A 26 -17.95 10.25 -7.21
CA LYS A 26 -18.06 9.57 -5.91
C LYS A 26 -19.48 9.65 -5.35
N LEU A 27 -20.10 10.84 -5.36
CA LEU A 27 -21.47 11.03 -4.88
C LEU A 27 -22.47 10.21 -5.70
N TRP A 28 -22.31 10.18 -7.02
CA TRP A 28 -23.13 9.35 -7.91
C TRP A 28 -22.97 7.86 -7.57
N THR A 29 -21.74 7.36 -7.43
CA THR A 29 -21.49 5.97 -7.05
C THR A 29 -22.10 5.64 -5.68
N SER A 30 -21.96 6.52 -4.69
CA SER A 30 -22.59 6.35 -3.37
C SER A 30 -24.12 6.28 -3.47
N LYS A 31 -24.74 7.12 -4.31
CA LYS A 31 -26.18 7.08 -4.54
C LYS A 31 -26.63 5.76 -5.17
N VAL A 32 -25.93 5.30 -6.21
CA VAL A 32 -26.23 4.01 -6.85
C VAL A 32 -26.09 2.85 -5.86
N ILE A 33 -25.05 2.84 -5.02
CA ILE A 33 -24.87 1.83 -3.98
C ILE A 33 -26.03 1.88 -2.97
N SER A 34 -26.43 3.06 -2.52
CA SER A 34 -27.58 3.24 -1.62
C SER A 34 -28.85 2.64 -2.23
N ASP A 35 -29.14 2.95 -3.49
CA ASP A 35 -30.34 2.46 -4.19
C ASP A 35 -30.33 0.92 -4.34
N LEU A 36 -29.15 0.32 -4.52
CA LEU A 36 -29.00 -1.15 -4.55
C LEU A 36 -29.18 -1.77 -3.17
N LEU A 37 -28.74 -1.11 -2.10
CA LEU A 37 -28.94 -1.57 -0.73
C LEU A 37 -30.43 -1.49 -0.35
N ASP A 38 -31.11 -0.40 -0.69
CA ASP A 38 -32.55 -0.23 -0.46
C ASP A 38 -33.35 -1.34 -1.16
N LYS A 39 -33.00 -1.67 -2.41
CA LYS A 39 -33.60 -2.81 -3.14
C LYS A 39 -33.28 -4.16 -2.49
N SER A 40 -32.08 -4.30 -1.94
CA SER A 40 -31.68 -5.55 -1.27
C SER A 40 -32.55 -5.85 -0.05
N ILE A 41 -33.04 -4.83 0.67
CA ILE A 41 -33.98 -5.01 1.79
C ILE A 41 -35.28 -5.68 1.29
N VAL A 42 -35.84 -5.17 0.19
CA VAL A 42 -37.06 -5.75 -0.41
C VAL A 42 -36.83 -7.19 -0.87
N TYR A 43 -35.65 -7.52 -1.41
CA TYR A 43 -35.33 -8.90 -1.81
C TYR A 43 -35.19 -9.85 -0.63
N ILE A 44 -34.68 -9.37 0.52
CA ILE A 44 -34.61 -10.15 1.76
C ILE A 44 -36.02 -10.49 2.24
N GLU A 45 -36.92 -9.51 2.30
CA GLU A 45 -38.31 -9.70 2.74
C GLU A 45 -39.08 -10.68 1.84
N ASN A 46 -38.77 -10.70 0.54
CA ASN A 46 -39.40 -11.58 -0.45
C ASN A 46 -38.66 -12.91 -0.67
N HIS A 47 -37.60 -13.20 0.10
CA HIS A 47 -36.76 -14.39 -0.05
C HIS A 47 -36.18 -14.58 -1.47
N GLU A 48 -35.84 -13.50 -2.15
CA GLU A 48 -35.29 -13.49 -3.52
C GLU A 48 -33.74 -13.55 -3.52
N ASP A 49 -33.17 -14.62 -2.96
CA ASP A 49 -31.72 -14.76 -2.73
C ASP A 49 -30.85 -14.54 -3.98
N GLY A 50 -31.34 -14.96 -5.16
CA GLY A 50 -30.63 -14.76 -6.42
C GLY A 50 -30.40 -13.28 -6.76
N LYS A 51 -31.42 -12.44 -6.56
CA LYS A 51 -31.34 -11.00 -6.83
C LYS A 51 -30.54 -10.27 -5.75
N LEU A 52 -30.61 -10.73 -4.50
CA LEU A 52 -29.77 -10.22 -3.42
C LEU A 52 -28.29 -10.41 -3.75
N ARG A 53 -27.90 -11.62 -4.19
CA ARG A 53 -26.53 -11.92 -4.62
C ARG A 53 -26.10 -11.05 -5.81
N GLU A 54 -26.98 -10.83 -6.78
CA GLU A 54 -26.71 -9.96 -7.93
C GLU A 54 -26.43 -8.51 -7.48
N ASN A 55 -27.26 -7.96 -6.59
CA ASN A 55 -27.04 -6.62 -6.03
C ASN A 55 -25.71 -6.53 -5.29
N HIS A 56 -25.38 -7.54 -4.48
CA HIS A 56 -24.12 -7.56 -3.74
C HIS A 56 -22.91 -7.58 -4.68
N ASN A 57 -22.96 -8.37 -5.75
CA ASN A 57 -21.91 -8.40 -6.77
C ASN A 57 -21.75 -7.03 -7.44
N LYS A 58 -22.86 -6.38 -7.82
CA LYS A 58 -22.85 -5.03 -8.42
C LYS A 58 -22.25 -3.98 -7.48
N ILE A 59 -22.61 -4.02 -6.19
CA ILE A 59 -22.04 -3.11 -5.19
C ILE A 59 -20.52 -3.32 -5.07
N SER A 60 -20.08 -4.57 -4.98
CA SER A 60 -18.66 -4.91 -4.88
C SER A 60 -17.88 -4.48 -6.12
N GLU A 61 -18.44 -4.70 -7.31
CA GLU A 61 -17.85 -4.24 -8.58
C GLU A 61 -17.75 -2.71 -8.65
N LEU A 62 -18.80 -1.98 -8.25
CA LEU A 62 -18.78 -0.51 -8.22
C LEU A 62 -17.72 0.04 -7.26
N LYS A 63 -17.60 -0.55 -6.07
CA LYS A 63 -16.57 -0.16 -5.10
C LYS A 63 -15.17 -0.41 -5.65
N LEU A 64 -14.92 -1.60 -6.20
CA LEU A 64 -13.64 -1.95 -6.80
C LEU A 64 -13.29 -1.01 -7.97
N ASN A 65 -14.24 -0.73 -8.85
CA ASN A 65 -14.03 0.17 -9.97
C ASN A 65 -13.72 1.60 -9.51
N LEU A 66 -14.36 2.07 -8.43
CA LEU A 66 -14.06 3.37 -7.85
C LEU A 66 -12.66 3.39 -7.22
N GLU A 67 -12.28 2.34 -6.49
CA GLU A 67 -10.93 2.14 -5.90
C GLU A 67 -9.82 2.12 -6.94
N LEU A 68 -10.08 1.49 -8.09
CA LEU A 68 -9.14 1.40 -9.20
C LEU A 68 -9.22 2.60 -10.15
N SER A 69 -10.10 3.57 -9.90
CA SER A 69 -10.29 4.72 -10.78
C SER A 69 -9.32 5.86 -10.48
N ILE A 70 -9.28 6.84 -11.38
CA ILE A 70 -8.53 8.09 -11.20
C ILE A 70 -9.13 9.02 -10.13
N CYS A 71 -10.23 8.61 -9.46
CA CYS A 71 -10.96 9.47 -8.54
C CYS A 71 -10.27 9.68 -7.20
N TYR A 72 -9.42 8.75 -6.76
CA TYR A 72 -8.55 8.94 -5.60
C TYR A 72 -7.33 8.04 -5.67
N CYS A 73 -6.31 8.37 -4.89
CA CYS A 73 -5.09 7.59 -4.79
C CYS A 73 -5.34 6.41 -3.86
N ARG A 74 -5.24 5.17 -4.36
CA ARG A 74 -5.39 3.97 -3.52
C ARG A 74 -4.35 3.89 -2.39
N SER A 75 -3.18 4.50 -2.58
CA SER A 75 -2.08 4.47 -1.60
C SER A 75 -2.28 5.44 -0.43
N CYS A 76 -2.79 6.66 -0.66
CA CYS A 76 -2.93 7.67 0.42
C CYS A 76 -4.34 8.25 0.59
N GLY A 77 -5.33 7.77 -0.15
CA GLY A 77 -6.72 8.23 -0.09
C GLY A 77 -6.97 9.63 -0.69
N ARG A 78 -5.94 10.43 -0.96
CA ARG A 78 -6.08 11.79 -1.51
C ARG A 78 -6.65 11.76 -2.92
N ASP A 79 -7.57 12.68 -3.21
CA ASP A 79 -8.33 12.77 -4.46
C ASP A 79 -8.13 14.10 -5.20
N THR A 80 -7.40 15.05 -4.62
CA THR A 80 -7.10 16.36 -5.21
C THR A 80 -5.77 16.37 -5.97
N LEU A 81 -5.00 15.29 -5.94
CA LEU A 81 -3.69 15.22 -6.57
C LEU A 81 -3.75 14.77 -8.04
N ASP A 82 -2.71 15.10 -8.78
CA ASP A 82 -2.44 14.50 -10.09
C ASP A 82 -2.17 13.01 -9.94
N MET A 83 -2.55 12.22 -10.93
CA MET A 83 -2.53 10.75 -10.86
C MET A 83 -1.69 10.14 -11.96
N VAL A 84 -1.09 8.99 -11.64
CA VAL A 84 -0.33 8.13 -12.54
C VAL A 84 -0.99 6.76 -12.55
N TYR A 85 -1.27 6.25 -13.75
CA TYR A 85 -1.66 4.87 -13.94
C TYR A 85 -0.42 3.99 -13.95
N VAL A 86 -0.37 3.00 -13.05
CA VAL A 86 0.75 2.06 -12.91
C VAL A 86 0.31 0.69 -13.43
N PRO A 87 0.78 0.25 -14.62
CA PRO A 87 0.32 -0.99 -15.24
C PRO A 87 0.58 -2.26 -14.43
N SER A 88 1.73 -2.33 -13.74
CA SER A 88 2.08 -3.49 -12.91
C SER A 88 1.13 -3.70 -11.73
N MET A 89 0.49 -2.63 -11.26
CA MET A 89 -0.48 -2.66 -10.17
C MET A 89 -1.94 -2.57 -10.67
N ASN A 90 -2.14 -2.36 -11.97
CA ASN A 90 -3.45 -2.14 -12.59
C ASN A 90 -4.32 -1.08 -11.87
N GLN A 91 -3.72 0.04 -11.44
CA GLN A 91 -4.41 1.04 -10.63
C GLN A 91 -3.86 2.46 -10.84
N TRP A 92 -4.63 3.46 -10.42
CA TRP A 92 -4.20 4.85 -10.33
C TRP A 92 -3.69 5.17 -8.91
N ILE A 93 -2.54 5.83 -8.84
CA ILE A 93 -1.99 6.41 -7.61
C ILE A 93 -1.59 7.87 -7.86
N CYS A 94 -1.47 8.68 -6.82
CA CYS A 94 -1.05 10.06 -7.00
C CYS A 94 0.43 10.13 -7.39
N VAL A 95 0.81 11.23 -8.07
CA VAL A 95 2.19 11.51 -8.48
C VAL A 95 3.18 11.39 -7.32
N GLU A 96 2.81 11.86 -6.13
CA GLU A 96 3.66 11.78 -4.93
C GLU A 96 3.89 10.33 -4.48
N CYS A 97 2.84 9.50 -4.43
CA CYS A 97 2.97 8.08 -4.10
C CYS A 97 3.77 7.33 -5.17
N ASN A 98 3.61 7.68 -6.46
CA ASN A 98 4.42 7.07 -7.52
C ASN A 98 5.90 7.47 -7.40
N SER A 99 6.21 8.73 -7.08
CA SER A 99 7.59 9.17 -6.84
C SER A 99 8.22 8.41 -5.68
N LYS A 100 7.51 8.23 -4.55
CA LYS A 100 7.99 7.40 -3.44
C LYS A 100 8.25 5.95 -3.88
N ARG A 101 7.30 5.35 -4.61
CA ARG A 101 7.45 3.98 -5.12
C ARG A 101 8.71 3.83 -6.00
N LEU A 102 8.97 4.78 -6.89
CA LEU A 102 10.15 4.74 -7.76
C LEU A 102 11.44 4.90 -6.95
N TYR A 103 11.47 5.84 -6.00
CA TYR A 103 12.59 6.01 -5.08
C TYR A 103 12.91 4.71 -4.32
N PHE A 104 11.92 4.07 -3.71
CA PHE A 104 12.15 2.82 -2.97
C PHE A 104 12.49 1.62 -3.87
N ALA A 105 12.05 1.64 -5.14
CA ALA A 105 12.49 0.64 -6.11
C ALA A 105 13.98 0.81 -6.43
N GLU A 106 14.45 2.04 -6.65
CA GLU A 106 15.87 2.34 -6.86
C GLU A 106 16.70 2.02 -5.60
N LEU A 107 16.19 2.37 -4.42
CA LEU A 107 16.83 2.07 -3.14
C LEU A 107 17.00 0.56 -2.92
N ARG A 108 15.99 -0.24 -3.29
CA ARG A 108 16.07 -1.71 -3.21
C ARG A 108 17.18 -2.26 -4.10
N GLU A 109 17.28 -1.77 -5.33
CA GLU A 109 18.36 -2.20 -6.25
C GLU A 109 19.74 -1.83 -5.69
N GLU A 110 19.88 -0.66 -5.07
CA GLU A 110 21.13 -0.25 -4.42
C GLU A 110 21.48 -1.17 -3.24
N ILE A 111 20.53 -1.46 -2.35
CA ILE A 111 20.74 -2.39 -1.22
C ILE A 111 21.19 -3.76 -1.73
N LEU A 112 20.55 -4.28 -2.80
CA LEU A 112 20.85 -5.59 -3.36
C LEU A 112 22.25 -5.69 -4.01
N THR A 113 22.97 -4.59 -4.18
CA THR A 113 24.38 -4.62 -4.61
C THR A 113 25.34 -5.03 -3.49
N GLU A 114 24.99 -4.75 -2.24
CA GLU A 114 25.84 -4.98 -1.05
C GLU A 114 25.23 -6.00 -0.07
N MET A 115 23.90 -6.19 -0.11
CA MET A 115 23.14 -7.10 0.75
C MET A 115 22.20 -7.94 -0.12
N THR A 116 22.62 -9.16 -0.43
CA THR A 116 21.87 -10.06 -1.31
C THR A 116 20.56 -10.52 -0.67
N THR A 117 19.67 -11.13 -1.46
CA THR A 117 18.45 -11.75 -0.91
C THR A 117 18.75 -12.78 0.17
N MET A 118 19.84 -13.54 0.03
CA MET A 118 20.28 -14.50 1.06
C MET A 118 20.72 -13.80 2.34
N ASP A 119 21.38 -12.64 2.24
CA ASP A 119 21.75 -11.85 3.42
C ASP A 119 20.50 -11.29 4.11
N ILE A 120 19.48 -10.88 3.35
CA ILE A 120 18.20 -10.45 3.92
C ILE A 120 17.48 -11.62 4.62
N GLU A 121 17.48 -12.81 4.03
CA GLU A 121 16.93 -14.02 4.65
C GLU A 121 17.66 -14.39 5.96
N ASP A 122 19.00 -14.40 5.95
CA ASP A 122 19.82 -14.65 7.14
C ASP A 122 19.56 -13.60 8.23
N PHE A 123 19.51 -12.31 7.85
CA PHE A 123 19.12 -11.24 8.76
C PHE A 123 17.77 -11.48 9.43
N LEU A 124 16.73 -11.84 8.64
CA LEU A 124 15.38 -12.09 9.16
C LEU A 124 15.32 -13.34 10.05
N GLU A 125 16.08 -14.39 9.71
CA GLU A 125 16.20 -15.59 10.54
C GLU A 125 16.83 -15.25 11.89
N ARG A 126 17.94 -14.51 11.89
CA ARG A 126 18.63 -14.07 13.12
C ARG A 126 17.76 -13.12 13.95
N LEU A 127 17.03 -12.21 13.31
CA LEU A 127 16.15 -11.25 13.98
C LEU A 127 14.93 -11.93 14.61
N SER A 128 14.38 -12.98 13.98
CA SER A 128 13.26 -13.75 14.54
C SER A 128 13.69 -14.85 15.52
N GLY A 129 14.98 -15.21 15.50
CA GLY A 129 15.59 -16.25 16.33
C GLY A 129 15.96 -15.78 17.75
N GLY A 130 16.72 -16.63 18.44
CA GLY A 130 17.18 -16.37 19.82
C GLY A 130 18.19 -15.22 19.95
N GLU A 131 18.72 -14.74 18.83
CA GLU A 131 19.61 -13.58 18.76
C GLU A 131 18.86 -12.26 18.61
N GLY A 132 17.57 -12.24 18.24
CA GLY A 132 16.83 -11.01 17.97
C GLY A 132 15.64 -10.78 18.90
N VAL A 133 14.48 -10.46 18.32
CA VAL A 133 13.30 -10.11 19.09
C VAL A 133 12.74 -11.36 19.78
N ALA A 134 12.89 -11.43 21.10
CA ALA A 134 12.12 -12.38 21.91
C ALA A 134 10.63 -11.99 21.88
N LEU A 135 9.90 -12.47 20.87
CA LEU A 135 8.45 -12.32 20.74
C LEU A 135 7.78 -13.13 21.86
N SER A 136 7.73 -12.56 23.07
CA SER A 136 7.04 -13.17 24.20
C SER A 136 5.53 -13.05 24.02
N ARG A 137 4.76 -14.03 24.53
CA ARG A 137 3.29 -13.98 24.57
C ARG A 137 2.74 -12.78 25.37
N PHE A 138 3.59 -12.08 26.13
CA PHE A 138 3.25 -10.94 26.98
C PHE A 138 3.67 -9.58 26.38
N GLY A 139 4.10 -9.58 25.12
CA GLY A 139 4.67 -8.41 24.44
C GLY A 139 6.20 -8.42 24.50
N SER A 140 6.84 -8.04 23.40
CA SER A 140 8.26 -7.70 23.38
C SER A 140 8.41 -6.24 23.80
N LYS A 141 9.47 -5.92 24.58
CA LYS A 141 9.91 -4.53 24.69
C LYS A 141 10.51 -4.16 23.34
N CYS A 142 9.74 -3.50 22.45
CA CYS A 142 10.27 -2.99 21.19
C CYS A 142 11.25 -1.86 21.53
N ASN A 143 12.53 -2.06 21.23
CA ASN A 143 13.62 -1.12 21.47
C ASN A 143 14.01 -0.36 20.18
N GLY A 144 13.09 -0.18 19.24
CA GLY A 144 13.43 0.41 17.94
C GLY A 144 14.19 -0.57 17.05
N TYR A 145 15.39 -0.21 16.62
CA TYR A 145 16.22 -1.02 15.71
C TYR A 145 17.50 -1.56 16.36
N GLU A 146 17.52 -1.71 17.69
CA GLU A 146 18.72 -2.12 18.42
C GLU A 146 19.24 -3.49 17.96
N ASP A 147 18.35 -4.48 17.87
CA ASP A 147 18.74 -5.82 17.41
C ASP A 147 19.04 -5.83 15.92
N SER A 148 18.25 -5.12 15.10
CA SER A 148 18.52 -5.04 13.67
C SER A 148 19.91 -4.47 13.39
N ARG A 149 20.28 -3.35 14.02
CA ARG A 149 21.59 -2.73 13.80
C ARG A 149 22.73 -3.62 14.28
N ARG A 150 22.60 -4.24 15.45
CA ARG A 150 23.60 -5.17 15.96
C ARG A 150 23.80 -6.36 15.02
N ILE A 151 22.72 -6.99 14.56
CA ILE A 151 22.79 -8.14 13.63
C ILE A 151 23.45 -7.71 12.32
N LEU A 152 23.05 -6.58 11.74
CA LEU A 152 23.65 -6.06 10.50
C LEU A 152 25.13 -5.70 10.66
N ASP A 153 25.53 -5.14 11.81
CA ASP A 153 26.94 -4.89 12.16
C ASP A 153 27.72 -6.22 12.24
N GLU A 154 27.17 -7.25 12.87
CA GLU A 154 27.76 -8.58 12.98
C GLU A 154 27.86 -9.29 11.61
N MET A 155 26.94 -9.00 10.67
CA MET A 155 27.01 -9.44 9.27
C MET A 155 28.04 -8.66 8.45
N GLY A 156 28.64 -7.60 9.00
CA GLY A 156 29.60 -6.76 8.28
C GLY A 156 28.97 -5.80 7.27
N ILE A 157 27.66 -5.57 7.35
CA ILE A 157 26.96 -4.62 6.46
C ILE A 157 27.34 -3.20 6.86
N ILE A 158 27.80 -2.39 5.91
CA ILE A 158 28.22 -1.02 6.20
C ILE A 158 27.02 -0.15 6.61
N LYS A 159 27.27 0.80 7.51
CA LYS A 159 26.22 1.65 8.11
C LYS A 159 25.31 2.37 7.10
N ASP A 160 25.85 2.84 5.98
CA ASP A 160 25.06 3.49 4.93
C ASP A 160 24.00 2.54 4.34
N ILE A 161 24.38 1.29 4.04
CA ILE A 161 23.47 0.26 3.55
C ILE A 161 22.47 -0.15 4.64
N GLN A 162 22.89 -0.23 5.90
CA GLN A 162 21.95 -0.47 7.00
C GLN A 162 20.88 0.62 7.09
N ASP A 163 21.28 1.89 7.03
CA ASP A 163 20.35 3.01 7.13
C ASP A 163 19.34 2.99 5.97
N LYS A 164 19.79 2.70 4.74
CA LYS A 164 18.93 2.52 3.56
C LYS A 164 18.00 1.31 3.70
N PHE A 165 18.51 0.18 4.18
CA PHE A 165 17.71 -1.03 4.41
C PHE A 165 16.63 -0.79 5.45
N LEU A 166 16.95 -0.14 6.56
CA LEU A 166 15.96 0.21 7.59
C LEU A 166 14.97 1.28 7.11
N GLU A 167 15.38 2.21 6.24
CA GLU A 167 14.45 3.12 5.56
C GLU A 167 13.46 2.37 4.66
N LEU A 168 13.95 1.39 3.89
CA LEU A 168 13.12 0.53 3.05
C LEU A 168 12.16 -0.33 3.89
N CYS A 169 12.63 -0.89 5.01
CA CYS A 169 11.78 -1.56 5.99
C CYS A 169 10.68 -0.62 6.51
N GLY A 170 11.01 0.62 6.87
CA GLY A 170 10.05 1.63 7.29
C GLY A 170 8.98 1.93 6.24
N TYR A 171 9.35 1.97 4.96
CA TYR A 171 8.39 2.10 3.86
C TYR A 171 7.37 0.96 3.82
N TYR A 172 7.79 -0.27 4.12
CA TYR A 172 6.93 -1.44 4.26
C TYR A 172 6.30 -1.60 5.66
N GLY A 173 6.38 -0.56 6.50
CA GLY A 173 5.75 -0.53 7.82
C GLY A 173 6.54 -1.22 8.93
N GLY A 174 7.84 -1.45 8.74
CA GLY A 174 8.74 -1.97 9.76
C GLY A 174 9.50 -0.87 10.51
N TYR A 175 8.84 -0.14 11.42
CA TYR A 175 9.46 0.98 12.15
C TYR A 175 10.24 0.57 13.42
N CYS A 176 10.17 -0.69 13.80
CA CYS A 176 11.04 -1.32 14.79
C CYS A 176 11.24 -2.81 14.49
N ASP A 177 12.15 -3.46 15.23
CA ASP A 177 12.55 -4.85 15.01
C ASP A 177 11.37 -5.82 14.88
N CYS A 178 10.34 -5.68 15.73
CA CYS A 178 9.16 -6.54 15.64
C CYS A 178 8.26 -6.20 14.43
N GLU A 179 8.17 -4.93 14.04
CA GLU A 179 7.40 -4.53 12.87
C GLU A 179 8.09 -4.91 11.57
N ILE A 180 9.43 -5.00 11.54
CA ILE A 180 10.16 -5.58 10.40
C ILE A 180 9.66 -7.01 10.18
N LEU A 181 9.61 -7.82 11.23
CA LEU A 181 9.14 -9.20 11.14
C LEU A 181 7.64 -9.32 10.79
N LEU A 182 6.80 -8.45 11.36
CA LEU A 182 5.35 -8.53 11.20
C LEU A 182 4.86 -7.96 9.85
N ASN A 183 5.51 -6.90 9.37
CA ASN A 183 5.06 -6.12 8.22
C ASN A 183 6.04 -6.22 7.05
N ALA A 184 7.29 -5.80 7.23
CA ALA A 184 8.24 -5.62 6.13
C ALA A 184 8.78 -6.93 5.54
N ALA A 185 8.94 -7.98 6.36
CA ALA A 185 9.53 -9.26 5.98
C ALA A 185 8.82 -9.95 4.80
N ARG A 186 7.55 -9.64 4.54
CA ARG A 186 6.77 -10.24 3.45
C ARG A 186 7.05 -9.64 2.08
N GLU A 187 7.76 -8.51 2.05
CA GLU A 187 8.00 -7.71 0.85
C GLU A 187 9.39 -7.95 0.25
N PHE A 188 10.24 -8.73 0.96
CA PHE A 188 11.60 -9.05 0.55
C PHE A 188 11.69 -10.36 -0.23
#